data_AF-A0AAD8TLZ6-F1
#
_entry.id   AF-A0AAD8TLZ6-F1
#
_cell.length_a   1.000
_cell.length_b   1.000
_cell.length_c   1.000
_cell.angle_alpha   90.00
_cell.angle_beta   90.00
_cell.angle_gamma   90.00
#
_symmetry.space_group_name_H-M   'P 1'
#
loop_
_entity.id
_entity.type
_entity.pdbx_description
1 polymer ?
#
loop_
_entity_poly.entity_id
_entity_poly.type
_entity_poly.pdbx_seq_one_letter_code
_entity_poly.pdbx_strand_id
1 'polypeptide(L)'
;MVPPTLDGLTRCHDAGNPILPKNLEYLASGPMLPLQSSIQCLEGILLKDKDPNYPVFTIKVLEDPNFVLEDLADIFFVAFEDVFNLFHWRRLEYNLVHLYALNLQMKIKRERSSNVAVADPYYMRDSQLDQGSRTRTNAVE
;
A
#
# COMPACT_ATOMS: atom_id res chain seq x y z
N MET A 1 15.62 -8.05 -1.12
CA MET A 1 15.79 -8.07 0.35
C MET A 1 16.86 -7.06 0.70
N VAL A 2 16.52 -6.04 1.50
CA VAL A 2 17.53 -5.09 2.00
C VAL A 2 18.48 -5.86 2.92
N PRO A 3 19.80 -5.85 2.66
CA PRO A 3 20.74 -6.59 3.50
C PRO A 3 20.71 -6.02 4.92
N PRO A 4 20.67 -6.89 5.96
CA PRO A 4 20.75 -6.42 7.34
C PRO A 4 22.08 -5.69 7.56
N THR A 5 22.04 -4.59 8.31
CA THR A 5 23.24 -3.89 8.75
C THR A 5 24.05 -4.78 9.69
N LEU A 6 25.37 -4.54 9.78
CA LEU A 6 26.31 -5.29 10.64
C LEU A 6 25.83 -5.46 12.09
N ASP A 7 25.03 -4.52 12.57
CA ASP A 7 24.56 -4.43 13.94
C ASP A 7 23.23 -5.18 14.18
N GLY A 8 22.62 -5.75 13.12
CA GLY A 8 21.36 -6.52 13.19
C GLY A 8 20.10 -5.70 13.49
N LEU A 9 20.22 -4.37 13.65
CA LEU A 9 19.10 -3.50 14.01
C LEU A 9 18.34 -2.96 12.79
N THR A 10 17.02 -3.11 12.87
CA THR A 10 16.03 -2.49 12.00
C THR A 10 15.98 -0.99 12.25
N ARG A 11 16.64 -0.18 11.41
CA ARG A 11 16.64 1.30 11.60
C ARG A 11 15.24 1.88 11.44
N CYS A 12 14.93 2.86 12.28
CA CYS A 12 13.82 3.77 12.11
C CYS A 12 14.13 4.75 10.96
N HIS A 13 13.09 5.19 10.27
CA HIS A 13 13.21 6.28 9.30
C HIS A 13 13.60 7.59 10.01
N ASP A 14 14.48 8.36 9.37
CA ASP A 14 14.82 9.72 9.81
C ASP A 14 14.15 10.74 8.88
N ALA A 15 13.21 11.52 9.42
CA ALA A 15 12.35 12.40 8.63
C ALA A 15 13.17 13.47 7.87
N GLY A 16 12.82 13.71 6.61
CA GLY A 16 13.50 14.67 5.74
C GLY A 16 14.72 14.09 5.00
N ASN A 17 15.10 12.86 5.31
CA ASN A 17 16.11 12.10 4.59
C ASN A 17 15.49 11.09 3.62
N PRO A 18 16.24 10.63 2.60
CA PRO A 18 15.78 9.54 1.74
C PRO A 18 15.45 8.26 2.54
N ILE A 19 14.36 7.57 2.17
CA ILE A 19 13.94 6.31 2.82
C ILE A 19 15.03 5.24 2.73
N LEU A 20 15.65 5.09 1.55
CA LEU A 20 16.83 4.24 1.40
C LEU A 20 18.09 5.07 1.64
N PRO A 21 19.06 4.54 2.41
CA PRO A 21 20.34 5.21 2.57
C PRO A 21 21.11 5.24 1.23
N LYS A 22 22.02 6.21 1.07
CA LYS A 22 22.78 6.44 -0.17
C LYS A 22 23.42 5.19 -0.76
N ASN A 23 23.94 4.31 0.08
CA ASN A 23 24.58 3.06 -0.36
C ASN A 23 23.58 2.04 -0.94
N LEU A 24 22.28 2.22 -0.73
CA LEU A 24 21.19 1.37 -1.22
C LEU A 24 20.27 2.08 -2.21
N GLU A 25 20.52 3.35 -2.54
CA GLU A 25 19.72 4.11 -3.52
C GLU A 25 19.64 3.40 -4.87
N TYR A 26 20.68 2.66 -5.27
CA TYR A 26 20.70 1.87 -6.50
C TYR A 26 19.61 0.79 -6.57
N LEU A 27 19.01 0.41 -5.42
CA LEU A 27 17.89 -0.52 -5.35
C LEU A 27 16.56 0.16 -5.70
N ALA A 28 16.45 1.47 -5.52
CA ALA A 28 15.29 2.21 -5.99
C ALA A 28 15.37 2.38 -7.50
N SER A 29 14.41 1.81 -8.21
CA SER A 29 14.29 1.93 -9.66
C SER A 29 12.86 2.24 -10.08
N GLY A 30 12.72 2.79 -11.29
CA GLY A 30 11.41 3.10 -11.86
C GLY A 30 10.55 3.97 -10.93
N PRO A 31 9.32 3.54 -10.56
CA PRO A 31 8.42 4.30 -9.70
C PRO A 31 8.90 4.53 -8.25
N MET A 32 9.91 3.79 -7.78
CA MET A 32 10.41 3.94 -6.40
C MET A 32 11.13 5.28 -6.19
N LEU A 33 11.88 5.74 -7.19
CA LEU A 33 12.61 7.02 -7.13
C LEU A 33 11.68 8.23 -6.96
N PRO A 34 10.66 8.44 -7.82
CA PRO A 34 9.74 9.56 -7.63
C PRO A 34 8.94 9.44 -6.33
N LEU A 35 8.55 8.23 -5.91
CA LEU A 35 7.86 8.02 -4.63
C LEU A 35 8.73 8.47 -3.44
N GLN A 36 9.99 8.05 -3.41
CA GLN A 36 10.94 8.47 -2.37
C GLN A 36 11.13 9.99 -2.35
N SER A 37 11.32 10.61 -3.52
CA SER A 37 11.49 12.06 -3.63
C SER A 37 10.26 12.84 -3.19
N SER A 38 9.06 12.36 -3.54
CA SER A 38 7.79 12.97 -3.10
C SER A 38 7.64 12.90 -1.58
N ILE A 39 7.98 11.77 -0.98
CA ILE A 39 7.95 11.59 0.47
C ILE A 39 8.95 12.51 1.16
N GLN A 40 10.19 12.57 0.68
CA GLN A 40 11.20 13.45 1.24
C GLN A 40 10.77 14.93 1.17
N CYS A 41 10.12 15.32 0.07
CA CYS A 41 9.55 16.66 -0.07
C CYS A 41 8.45 16.93 0.98
N LEU A 42 7.51 16.00 1.14
CA LEU A 42 6.43 16.10 2.14
C LEU A 42 6.98 16.21 3.56
N GLU A 43 7.95 15.39 3.92
CA GLU A 43 8.60 15.45 5.23
C GLU A 43 9.32 16.77 5.44
N GLY A 44 10.02 17.29 4.42
CA GLY A 44 10.66 18.60 4.50
C GLY A 44 9.69 19.77 4.67
N ILE A 45 8.43 19.60 4.25
CA ILE A 45 7.34 20.55 4.51
C ILE A 45 6.85 20.37 5.95
N LEU A 46 6.54 19.13 6.36
CA LEU A 46 6.03 18.82 7.70
C LEU A 46 7.00 19.24 8.81
N LEU A 47 8.30 19.05 8.62
CA LEU A 47 9.33 19.47 9.58
C LEU A 47 9.38 20.98 9.81
N LYS A 48 8.80 21.79 8.92
CA LYS A 48 8.69 23.24 9.07
C LYS A 48 7.37 23.66 9.72
N ASP A 49 6.45 22.73 9.91
CA ASP A 49 5.17 22.99 10.56
C ASP A 49 5.36 23.15 12.08
N LYS A 50 4.50 23.95 12.70
CA LYS A 50 4.49 24.17 14.15
C LYS A 50 3.94 22.95 14.91
N ASP A 51 3.04 22.21 14.27
CA ASP A 51 2.42 21.00 14.83
C ASP A 51 2.44 19.86 13.78
N PRO A 52 3.62 19.25 13.56
CA PRO A 52 3.78 18.25 12.52
C PRO A 52 3.02 16.98 12.86
N ASN A 53 2.19 16.52 11.92
CA ASN A 53 1.56 15.21 11.97
C ASN A 53 2.31 14.20 11.10
N TYR A 54 2.25 12.93 11.47
CA TYR A 54 2.83 11.88 10.66
C TYR A 54 2.07 11.73 9.34
N PRO A 55 2.74 11.59 8.19
CA PRO A 55 2.06 11.53 6.91
C PRO A 55 1.20 10.26 6.80
N VAL A 56 -0.07 10.48 6.46
CA VAL A 56 -1.05 9.44 6.11
C VAL A 56 -1.63 9.79 4.75
N PHE A 57 -1.70 8.80 3.86
CA PHE A 57 -2.22 8.96 2.52
C PHE A 57 -3.67 8.50 2.47
N THR A 58 -4.59 9.44 2.28
CA THR A 58 -6.01 9.14 2.06
C THR A 58 -6.23 8.67 0.63
N ILE A 59 -6.78 7.47 0.47
CA ILE A 59 -7.16 6.92 -0.83
C ILE A 59 -8.67 6.87 -0.91
N LYS A 60 -9.21 7.41 -2.01
CA LYS A 60 -10.62 7.29 -2.37
C LYS A 60 -10.78 6.17 -3.39
N VAL A 61 -11.61 5.19 -3.07
CA VAL A 61 -12.03 4.14 -3.98
C VAL A 61 -13.08 4.72 -4.93
N LEU A 62 -12.96 4.40 -6.22
CA LEU A 62 -13.96 4.78 -7.21
C LEU A 62 -15.14 3.83 -7.11
N GLU A 63 -16.38 4.34 -7.24
CA GLU A 63 -17.66 3.60 -7.06
C GLU A 63 -17.88 2.39 -8.01
N ASP A 64 -16.92 2.06 -8.87
CA ASP A 64 -17.05 0.94 -9.81
C ASP A 64 -15.67 0.32 -10.16
N PRO A 65 -14.99 -0.30 -9.20
CA PRO A 65 -13.80 -1.07 -9.50
C PRO A 65 -14.17 -2.38 -10.22
N ASN A 66 -15.42 -2.86 -10.18
CA ASN A 66 -15.82 -4.22 -10.62
C ASN A 66 -14.97 -5.31 -9.96
N PHE A 67 -14.70 -5.21 -8.66
CA PHE A 67 -14.15 -6.35 -7.93
C PHE A 67 -15.13 -7.53 -7.96
N VAL A 68 -14.59 -8.73 -7.70
CA VAL A 68 -15.36 -9.98 -7.70
C VAL A 68 -16.55 -9.91 -6.72
N LEU A 69 -16.45 -9.13 -5.62
CA LEU A 69 -17.54 -8.88 -4.66
C LEU A 69 -17.41 -7.49 -4.00
N GLU A 70 -18.56 -6.98 -3.50
CA GLU A 70 -18.90 -5.65 -2.93
C GLU A 70 -17.76 -4.74 -2.44
N ASP A 71 -17.89 -3.43 -2.69
CA ASP A 71 -16.97 -2.39 -2.19
C ASP A 71 -17.09 -2.25 -0.66
N LEU A 72 -16.00 -2.60 0.06
CA LEU A 72 -15.99 -2.61 1.52
C LEU A 72 -15.68 -1.24 2.17
N ALA A 73 -15.09 -0.29 1.42
CA ALA A 73 -14.86 1.07 1.90
C ALA A 73 -14.63 2.09 0.76
N ASP A 74 -15.35 3.22 0.79
CA ASP A 74 -15.16 4.33 -0.16
C ASP A 74 -13.83 5.08 0.03
N ILE A 75 -13.29 5.03 1.25
CA ILE A 75 -12.07 5.73 1.66
C ILE A 75 -11.28 4.84 2.63
N PHE A 76 -9.98 4.71 2.39
CA PHE A 76 -9.05 4.09 3.33
C PHE A 76 -7.74 4.87 3.40
N PHE A 77 -6.88 4.50 4.35
CA PHE A 77 -5.65 5.20 4.64
C PHE A 77 -4.44 4.28 4.47
N VAL A 78 -3.38 4.78 3.85
CA VAL A 78 -2.06 4.13 3.85
C VAL A 78 -1.14 4.93 4.76
N ALA A 79 -0.62 4.29 5.79
CA ALA A 79 0.33 4.92 6.69
C ALA A 79 1.69 5.04 6.00
N PHE A 80 2.49 6.04 6.35
CA PHE A 80 3.86 6.09 5.88
C PHE A 80 4.65 4.82 6.23
N GLU A 81 4.37 4.19 7.38
CA GLU A 81 5.04 2.95 7.79
C GLU A 81 4.85 1.82 6.77
N ASP A 82 3.70 1.76 6.09
CA ASP A 82 3.45 0.80 5.02
C ASP A 82 4.38 1.04 3.83
N VAL A 83 4.60 2.31 3.48
CA VAL A 83 5.53 2.70 2.41
C VAL A 83 6.97 2.41 2.83
N PHE A 84 7.33 2.72 4.08
CA PHE A 84 8.66 2.39 4.60
C PHE A 84 8.92 0.88 4.55
N ASN A 85 7.93 0.07 4.93
CA ASN A 85 7.98 -1.39 4.86
C ASN A 85 8.15 -1.90 3.42
N LEU A 86 7.53 -1.24 2.44
CA LEU A 86 7.72 -1.52 1.01
C LEU A 86 9.18 -1.37 0.57
N PHE A 87 9.83 -0.26 0.92
CA PHE A 87 11.25 -0.03 0.57
C PHE A 87 12.20 -1.02 1.27
N HIS A 88 11.81 -1.50 2.45
CA HIS A 88 12.62 -2.42 3.27
C HIS A 88 12.30 -3.90 3.06
N TRP A 89 11.45 -4.26 2.09
CA TRP A 89 11.05 -5.65 1.83
C TRP A 89 10.45 -6.34 3.08
N ARG A 90 9.74 -5.59 3.92
CA ARG A 90 9.03 -6.13 5.08
C ARG A 90 7.63 -6.55 4.69
N ARG A 91 6.93 -7.21 5.62
CA ARG A 91 5.52 -7.55 5.44
C ARG A 91 4.73 -6.27 5.14
N LEU A 92 3.94 -6.30 4.08
CA LEU A 92 3.03 -5.21 3.73
C LEU A 92 1.72 -5.41 4.48
N GLU A 93 1.17 -4.33 5.02
CA GLU A 93 -0.14 -4.35 5.66
C GLU A 93 -1.28 -4.33 4.63
N TYR A 94 -2.48 -4.71 5.09
CA TYR A 94 -3.65 -4.92 4.24
C TYR A 94 -4.00 -3.71 3.38
N ASN A 95 -3.82 -2.47 3.87
CA ASN A 95 -4.11 -1.25 3.11
C ASN A 95 -3.27 -1.13 1.85
N LEU A 96 -1.98 -1.45 1.92
CA LEU A 96 -1.10 -1.37 0.75
C LEU A 96 -1.38 -2.50 -0.25
N VAL A 97 -1.73 -3.69 0.25
CA VAL A 97 -2.17 -4.81 -0.60
C VAL A 97 -3.49 -4.48 -1.30
N HIS A 98 -4.44 -3.87 -0.59
CA HIS A 98 -5.72 -3.42 -1.13
C HIS A 98 -5.53 -2.32 -2.20
N LEU A 99 -4.65 -1.35 -1.95
CA LEU A 99 -4.26 -0.34 -2.95
C LEU A 99 -3.69 -0.98 -4.23
N TYR A 100 -2.87 -2.02 -4.08
CA TYR A 100 -2.33 -2.75 -5.23
C TYR A 100 -3.41 -3.51 -5.98
N ALA A 101 -4.34 -4.17 -5.27
CA ALA A 101 -5.49 -4.86 -5.86
C ALA A 101 -6.38 -3.90 -6.68
N LEU A 102 -6.67 -2.71 -6.14
CA LEU A 102 -7.38 -1.63 -6.84
C LEU A 102 -6.68 -1.22 -8.15
N ASN A 103 -5.37 -1.00 -8.08
CA ASN A 103 -4.59 -0.64 -9.27
C ASN A 103 -4.62 -1.74 -10.34
N LEU A 104 -4.49 -3.02 -9.94
CA LEU A 104 -4.60 -4.14 -10.86
C LEU A 104 -5.98 -4.23 -11.52
N GLN A 105 -7.03 -4.06 -10.73
CA GLN A 105 -8.41 -4.09 -11.20
C GLN A 105 -8.68 -2.96 -12.21
N MET A 106 -8.22 -1.74 -11.91
CA MET A 106 -8.31 -0.62 -12.86
C MET A 106 -7.55 -0.89 -14.16
N LYS A 107 -6.39 -1.55 -14.08
CA LYS A 107 -5.61 -1.94 -15.25
C LYS A 107 -6.34 -2.98 -16.11
N ILE A 108 -6.93 -4.00 -15.50
CA ILE A 108 -7.75 -5.01 -16.19
C ILE A 108 -8.92 -4.36 -16.92
N LYS A 109 -9.64 -3.45 -16.25
CA LYS A 109 -10.76 -2.70 -16.85
C LYS A 109 -10.30 -1.88 -18.05
N ARG A 110 -9.16 -1.20 -17.94
CA ARG A 110 -8.56 -0.42 -19.02
C ARG A 110 -8.13 -1.29 -20.20
N GLU A 111 -7.56 -2.46 -19.94
CA GLU A 111 -7.07 -3.41 -20.94
C GLU A 111 -8.17 -4.31 -21.52
N ARG A 112 -9.39 -4.26 -20.96
CA ARG A 112 -10.55 -5.10 -21.33
C ARG A 112 -10.26 -6.59 -21.29
N SER A 113 -9.41 -7.01 -20.35
CA SER A 113 -9.09 -8.43 -20.15
C SER A 113 -10.22 -9.11 -19.39
N SER A 114 -11.06 -9.87 -20.07
CA SER A 114 -12.24 -10.54 -19.47
C SER A 114 -11.90 -11.79 -18.65
N ASN A 115 -10.66 -12.28 -18.71
CA ASN A 115 -10.29 -13.60 -18.18
C ASN A 115 -9.56 -13.53 -16.83
N VAL A 116 -9.35 -12.33 -16.29
CA VAL A 116 -8.67 -12.12 -15.01
C VAL A 116 -9.55 -11.25 -14.15
N ALA A 117 -9.76 -11.67 -12.90
CA ALA A 117 -10.46 -10.89 -11.90
C ALA A 117 -9.60 -10.80 -10.64
N VAL A 118 -9.69 -9.66 -9.94
CA VAL A 118 -8.97 -9.44 -8.69
C VAL A 118 -9.98 -9.52 -7.56
N ALA A 119 -9.64 -10.28 -6.51
CA ALA A 119 -10.39 -10.29 -5.27
C ALA A 119 -9.78 -9.28 -4.29
N ASP A 120 -10.63 -8.55 -3.58
CA ASP A 120 -10.19 -7.64 -2.54
C ASP A 120 -9.63 -8.45 -1.33
N PRO A 121 -8.41 -8.14 -0.83
CA PRO A 121 -7.89 -8.77 0.39
C PRO A 121 -8.80 -8.59 1.62
N TYR A 122 -9.55 -7.49 1.73
CA TYR A 122 -10.52 -7.30 2.82
C TYR A 122 -11.68 -8.30 2.70
N TYR A 123 -12.18 -8.51 1.49
CA TYR A 123 -13.21 -9.50 1.21
C TYR A 123 -12.76 -10.91 1.62
N MET A 124 -11.53 -11.31 1.28
CA MET A 124 -10.99 -12.61 1.66
C MET A 124 -10.90 -12.77 3.18
N ARG A 125 -10.61 -11.70 3.92
CA ARG A 125 -10.55 -11.73 5.39
C ARG A 125 -11.95 -11.81 6.01
N ASP A 126 -12.89 -11.00 5.54
CA ASP A 126 -14.26 -10.98 6.07
C ASP A 126 -14.98 -12.30 5.82
N SER A 127 -14.69 -12.97 4.69
CA SER A 127 -15.17 -14.32 4.39
C SER A 127 -14.85 -15.37 5.46
N GLN A 128 -13.73 -15.16 6.19
CA GLN A 128 -13.25 -16.09 7.21
C GLN A 128 -13.82 -15.76 8.60
N LEU A 129 -14.28 -14.53 8.83
CA LEU A 129 -14.66 -14.03 10.16
C LEU A 129 -16.16 -14.11 10.43
N ASP A 130 -17.01 -14.03 9.39
CA ASP A 130 -18.46 -14.02 9.56
C ASP A 130 -19.14 -15.26 8.93
N GLN A 131 -19.87 -16.02 9.76
CA GLN A 131 -20.65 -17.19 9.31
C GLN A 131 -21.90 -16.79 8.50
N GLY A 132 -22.41 -15.57 8.68
CA GLY A 132 -23.58 -15.03 7.97
C GLY A 132 -23.24 -14.20 6.72
N SER A 133 -21.95 -14.08 6.40
CA SER A 133 -21.50 -13.22 5.31
C SER A 133 -21.99 -13.75 3.95
N ARG A 134 -22.64 -12.87 3.17
CA ARG A 134 -23.07 -13.13 1.78
C ARG A 134 -21.93 -13.66 0.90
N THR A 135 -20.72 -13.23 1.22
CA THR A 135 -19.45 -13.67 0.67
C THR A 135 -19.27 -15.19 0.72
N ARG A 136 -19.54 -15.81 1.87
CA ARG A 136 -19.40 -17.27 2.05
C ARG A 136 -20.50 -18.03 1.32
N THR A 137 -21.66 -17.40 1.15
CA THR A 137 -22.80 -17.98 0.43
C THR A 137 -22.57 -18.02 -1.07
N ASN A 138 -21.79 -17.08 -1.61
CA ASN A 138 -21.42 -16.99 -3.02
C ASN A 138 -20.11 -17.74 -3.36
N ALA A 139 -19.27 -18.03 -2.35
CA ALA A 139 -18.10 -18.88 -2.49
C ALA A 139 -18.49 -20.36 -2.43
N VAL A 140 -19.01 -20.89 -3.54
CA VAL A 140 -19.31 -22.32 -3.70
C VAL A 140 -18.24 -22.95 -4.58
N GLU A 141 -17.69 -24.10 -4.16
CA GLU A 141 -16.75 -24.95 -4.92
C GLU A 141 -17.30 -25.43 -6.27
#